data_AF-H0I2V8-F1
#
_entry.id   AF-H0I2V8-F1
#
_cell.length_a   1.000
_cell.length_b   1.000
_cell.length_c   1.000
_cell.angle_alpha   90.00
_cell.angle_beta   90.00
_cell.angle_gamma   90.00
#
_symmetry.space_group_name_H-M   'P 1'
#
loop_
_entity.id
_entity.type
_entity.pdbx_description
1 polymer ?
#
loop_
_entity_poly.entity_id
_entity_poly.type
_entity_poly.pdbx_seq_one_letter_code
_entity_poly.pdbx_strand_id
1 'polypeptide(L)'
;MLFRYILWRIAIMIPTLLLISAVIFIIIELPPGDFFESYIAELRAVGEGVNMAEIEALRAEYGFDKPPVVRYFLWLAGMLQGDFGYSFEYQLPVSDVVGDRLWLTVLVSFVTIVFTWVIAFPIGMYSATHQYSWGDYGLTFLGLLGIAIPNFMLALILM
;
A
#
# COMPACT_ATOMS: atom_id res chain seq x y z
N MET A 1 -9.48 -15.87 -27.42
CA MET A 1 -10.28 -15.69 -26.18
C MET A 1 -9.45 -15.11 -25.03
N LEU A 2 -8.27 -15.65 -24.74
CA LEU A 2 -7.36 -15.14 -23.68
C LEU A 2 -6.95 -13.67 -23.86
N PHE A 3 -6.53 -13.27 -25.07
CA PHE A 3 -6.11 -11.88 -25.34
C PHE A 3 -7.23 -10.86 -25.10
N ARG A 4 -8.45 -11.16 -25.56
CA ARG A 4 -9.65 -10.34 -25.29
C ARG A 4 -9.92 -10.20 -23.79
N TYR A 5 -9.72 -11.28 -23.03
CA TYR A 5 -9.90 -11.28 -21.58
C TYR A 5 -8.85 -10.43 -20.86
N ILE A 6 -7.58 -10.54 -21.26
CA ILE A 6 -6.48 -9.73 -20.70
C ILE A 6 -6.73 -8.25 -20.98
N LEU A 7 -7.08 -7.89 -22.22
CA LEU A 7 -7.41 -6.51 -22.59
C LEU A 7 -8.59 -5.98 -21.78
N TRP A 8 -9.64 -6.78 -21.59
CA TRP A 8 -10.80 -6.40 -20.79
C TRP A 8 -10.44 -6.16 -19.32
N ARG A 9 -9.56 -6.99 -18.74
CA ARG A 9 -9.03 -6.80 -17.38
C ARG A 9 -8.25 -5.50 -17.27
N ILE A 10 -7.31 -5.24 -18.18
CA ILE A 10 -6.51 -4.00 -18.19
C ILE A 10 -7.43 -2.78 -18.35
N ALA A 11 -8.41 -2.85 -19.26
CA ALA A 11 -9.36 -1.77 -19.48
C ALA A 11 -10.20 -1.45 -18.25
N ILE A 12 -10.57 -2.45 -17.43
CA ILE A 12 -11.28 -2.26 -16.16
C ILE A 12 -10.34 -1.78 -15.05
N MET A 13 -9.06 -2.20 -15.05
CA MET A 13 -8.10 -1.77 -14.05
C MET A 13 -7.87 -0.25 -14.06
N ILE A 14 -7.83 0.37 -15.24
CA ILE A 14 -7.60 1.81 -15.38
C ILE A 14 -8.65 2.65 -14.61
N PRO A 15 -9.97 2.54 -14.86
CA PRO A 15 -10.96 3.30 -14.11
C PRO A 15 -11.00 2.93 -12.63
N THR A 16 -10.72 1.67 -12.26
CA THR A 16 -10.62 1.27 -10.86
C THR A 16 -9.47 1.97 -10.14
N LEU A 17 -8.28 2.01 -10.76
CA LEU A 17 -7.11 2.69 -10.20
C LEU A 17 -7.37 4.18 -10.07
N LEU A 18 -7.92 4.83 -11.10
CA LEU A 18 -8.27 6.25 -11.07
C LEU A 18 -9.29 6.59 -9.98
N LEU A 19 -10.30 5.74 -9.79
CA LEU A 19 -11.31 5.95 -8.75
C LEU A 19 -10.69 5.79 -7.36
N ILE A 20 -9.89 4.74 -7.14
CA ILE A 20 -9.22 4.52 -5.85
C ILE A 20 -8.23 5.65 -5.56
N SER A 21 -7.42 6.07 -6.53
CA SER A 21 -6.47 7.17 -6.34
C SER A 21 -7.17 8.50 -6.06
N ALA A 22 -8.28 8.79 -6.74
CA ALA A 22 -9.07 9.99 -6.45
C ALA A 22 -9.67 9.95 -5.04
N VAL A 23 -10.20 8.80 -4.60
CA VAL A 23 -10.73 8.63 -3.25
C VAL A 23 -9.63 8.82 -2.20
N ILE A 24 -8.45 8.21 -2.39
CA ILE A 24 -7.31 8.38 -1.49
C ILE A 24 -6.87 9.85 -1.44
N PHE A 25 -6.76 10.50 -2.59
CA PHE A 25 -6.39 11.91 -2.68
C PHE A 25 -7.37 12.81 -1.91
N ILE A 26 -8.68 12.60 -2.09
CA ILE A 26 -9.71 13.31 -1.31
C ILE A 26 -9.52 13.06 0.18
N ILE A 27 -9.35 11.81 0.62
CA ILE A 27 -9.19 11.46 2.04
C ILE A 27 -7.97 12.16 2.65
N ILE A 28 -6.86 12.25 1.92
CA ILE A 28 -5.63 12.91 2.37
C ILE A 28 -5.82 14.43 2.45
N GLU A 29 -6.65 15.02 1.59
CA GLU A 29 -6.95 16.45 1.57
C GLU A 29 -8.13 16.87 2.46
N LEU A 30 -8.87 15.92 3.04
CA LEU A 30 -9.99 16.22 3.94
C LEU A 30 -9.58 16.99 5.22
N PRO A 31 -8.44 16.69 5.88
CA PRO A 31 -7.98 17.46 7.02
C PRO A 31 -7.79 18.94 6.66
N PRO A 32 -8.18 19.88 7.54
CA PRO A 32 -7.93 21.29 7.30
C PRO A 32 -6.44 21.60 7.36
N GLY A 33 -5.94 22.30 6.34
CA GLY A 33 -4.54 22.71 6.19
C GLY A 33 -3.76 21.80 5.23
N ASP A 34 -2.49 22.15 4.99
CA ASP A 34 -1.57 21.34 4.19
C ASP A 34 -0.32 20.97 4.99
N PHE A 35 0.54 20.13 4.40
CA PHE A 35 1.79 19.70 5.04
C PHE A 35 2.64 20.89 5.53
N PHE A 36 2.70 21.97 4.75
CA PHE A 36 3.50 23.14 5.10
C PHE A 36 2.90 23.91 6.29
N GLU A 37 1.57 23.97 6.40
CA GLU A 37 0.91 24.57 7.57
C GLU A 37 1.16 23.77 8.85
N SER A 38 1.12 22.44 8.79
CA SER A 38 1.51 21.59 9.93
C SER A 38 2.99 21.75 10.28
N TYR A 39 3.87 21.81 9.28
CA TYR A 39 5.30 21.98 9.46
C TYR A 39 5.65 23.34 10.11
N ILE A 40 4.99 24.42 9.67
CA ILE A 40 5.12 25.74 10.29
C ILE A 40 4.68 25.71 11.76
N ALA A 41 3.56 25.06 12.06
CA ALA A 41 3.04 24.98 13.42
C ALA A 41 4.01 24.24 14.35
N GLU A 42 4.63 23.16 13.85
CA GLU A 42 5.65 22.41 14.58
C GLU A 42 6.91 23.23 14.86
N LEU A 43 7.49 23.88 13.84
CA LEU A 43 8.67 24.74 14.02
C LEU A 43 8.44 25.85 15.04
N ARG A 44 7.26 26.49 15.00
CA ARG A 44 6.87 27.52 15.98
C ARG A 44 6.73 26.95 17.40
N ALA A 45 6.24 25.73 17.54
CA ALA A 45 6.08 25.08 18.85
C ALA A 45 7.44 24.75 19.50
N VAL A 46 8.45 24.45 18.69
CA VAL A 46 9.83 24.17 19.15
C VAL A 46 10.65 25.48 19.30
N GLY A 47 10.11 26.62 18.87
CA GLY A 47 10.75 27.94 18.99
C GLY A 47 11.77 28.24 17.89
N GLU A 48 11.75 27.48 16.78
CA GLU A 48 12.59 27.74 15.62
C GLU A 48 12.01 28.87 14.75
N GLY A 49 12.91 29.64 14.13
CA GLY A 49 12.54 30.71 13.21
C GLY A 49 12.00 30.13 11.91
N VAL A 50 10.80 30.53 11.51
CA VAL A 50 10.18 30.09 10.26
C VAL A 50 10.50 31.08 9.14
N ASN A 51 11.24 30.63 8.13
CA ASN A 51 11.47 31.41 6.91
C ASN A 51 10.25 31.28 5.97
N MET A 52 9.26 32.16 6.14
CA MET A 52 8.02 32.11 5.36
C MET A 52 8.24 32.21 3.84
N ALA A 53 9.27 32.95 3.39
CA ALA A 53 9.55 33.11 1.96
C ALA A 53 10.00 31.80 1.29
N GLU A 54 10.75 30.98 2.02
CA GLU A 54 11.19 29.66 1.56
C GLU A 54 10.02 28.67 1.50
N ILE A 55 9.12 28.73 2.48
CA ILE A 55 7.94 27.87 2.52
C ILE A 55 6.96 28.22 1.40
N GLU A 56 6.75 29.51 1.11
CA GLU A 56 5.92 29.92 -0.02
C GLU A 56 6.52 29.50 -1.38
N ALA A 57 7.86 29.56 -1.52
CA ALA A 57 8.54 29.06 -2.70
C ALA A 57 8.32 27.55 -2.90
N LEU A 58 8.47 26.76 -1.83
CA LEU A 58 8.20 25.32 -1.86
C LEU A 58 6.72 25.01 -2.15
N ARG A 59 5.79 25.74 -1.55
CA ARG A 59 4.35 25.58 -1.85
C ARG A 59 4.06 25.78 -3.33
N ALA A 60 4.65 26.79 -3.95
CA ALA A 60 4.50 27.05 -5.38
C ALA A 60 5.17 25.98 -6.26
N GLU A 61 6.36 25.51 -5.87
CA GLU A 61 7.10 24.46 -6.58
C GLU A 61 6.31 23.15 -6.63
N TYR A 62 5.70 22.75 -5.51
CA TYR A 62 4.93 21.51 -5.40
C TYR A 62 3.44 21.65 -5.74
N GLY A 63 3.01 22.81 -6.25
CA GLY A 63 1.64 23.01 -6.75
C GLY A 63 0.58 23.17 -5.65
N PHE A 64 0.97 23.51 -4.42
CA PHE A 64 0.06 23.82 -3.32
C PHE A 64 -0.65 25.18 -3.49
N ASP A 65 -0.18 26.01 -4.44
CA ASP A 65 -0.86 27.21 -4.94
C ASP A 65 -2.08 26.93 -5.83
N LYS A 66 -2.24 25.68 -6.31
CA LYS A 66 -3.23 25.31 -7.32
C LYS A 66 -4.47 24.66 -6.68
N PRO A 67 -5.63 24.74 -7.36
CA PRO A 67 -6.81 24.00 -6.93
C PRO A 67 -6.53 22.49 -6.81
N PRO A 68 -7.14 21.79 -5.83
CA PRO A 68 -6.88 20.37 -5.58
C PRO A 68 -7.00 19.46 -6.80
N VAL A 69 -8.01 19.71 -7.64
CA VAL A 69 -8.23 18.96 -8.88
C VAL A 69 -7.04 19.08 -9.83
N VAL A 70 -6.45 20.27 -9.95
CA VAL A 70 -5.27 20.51 -10.81
C VAL A 70 -4.06 19.76 -10.24
N ARG A 71 -3.85 19.82 -8.92
CA ARG A 71 -2.77 19.10 -8.22
C ARG A 71 -2.89 17.59 -8.41
N TYR A 72 -4.10 17.03 -8.35
CA TYR A 72 -4.34 15.61 -8.63
C TYR A 72 -3.87 15.20 -10.03
N PHE A 73 -4.27 15.96 -11.06
CA PHE A 73 -3.88 15.64 -12.44
C PHE A 73 -2.39 15.86 -12.71
N LEU A 74 -1.76 16.86 -12.07
CA LEU A 74 -0.31 17.06 -12.14
C LEU A 74 0.44 15.87 -11.52
N TRP A 75 0.04 15.44 -10.32
CA TRP A 75 0.60 14.28 -9.65
C TRP A 75 0.40 12.99 -10.47
N LEU A 76 -0.80 12.78 -11.01
CA LEU A 76 -1.11 11.63 -11.85
C LEU A 76 -0.25 11.61 -13.13
N ALA A 77 -0.08 12.76 -13.77
CA ALA A 77 0.76 12.90 -14.96
C ALA A 77 2.24 12.62 -14.66
N GLY A 78 2.76 13.12 -13.53
CA GLY A 78 4.11 12.81 -13.03
C GLY A 78 4.29 11.31 -12.79
N MET A 79 3.34 10.67 -12.10
CA MET A 79 3.40 9.24 -11.81
C MET A 79 3.48 8.39 -13.09
N LEU A 80 2.71 8.76 -14.12
CA LEU A 80 2.75 8.07 -15.41
C LEU A 80 4.08 8.24 -16.15
N GLN A 81 4.88 9.25 -15.81
CA GLN A 81 6.23 9.49 -16.33
C GLN A 81 7.32 8.88 -15.43
N GLY A 82 6.94 8.22 -14.34
CA GLY A 82 7.86 7.63 -13.35
C GLY A 82 8.27 8.58 -12.23
N ASP A 83 7.71 9.79 -12.18
CA ASP A 83 7.88 10.72 -11.06
C ASP A 83 6.78 10.51 -10.02
N PHE A 84 7.11 9.80 -8.95
CA PHE A 84 6.19 9.55 -7.83
C PHE A 84 6.08 10.72 -6.85
N GLY A 85 6.86 11.79 -7.08
CA GLY A 85 6.95 12.96 -6.21
C GLY A 85 7.95 12.80 -5.07
N TYR A 86 7.92 13.78 -4.18
CA TYR A 86 8.80 13.90 -3.02
C TYR A 86 8.02 13.68 -1.72
N SER A 87 8.59 12.89 -0.80
CA SER A 87 8.03 12.73 0.54
C SER A 87 8.59 13.82 1.43
N PHE A 88 7.72 14.76 1.85
CA PHE A 88 8.14 15.82 2.77
C PHE A 88 8.42 15.31 4.19
N GLU A 89 7.73 14.25 4.61
CA GLU A 89 7.94 13.60 5.90
C GLU A 89 9.33 12.94 5.99
N TYR A 90 9.68 12.14 4.99
CA TYR A 90 10.96 11.42 4.97
C TYR A 90 12.10 12.20 4.33
N GLN A 91 11.80 13.37 3.75
CA GLN A 91 12.74 14.21 2.98
C GLN A 91 13.50 13.41 1.91
N LEU A 92 12.78 12.56 1.19
CA LEU A 92 13.32 11.67 0.17
C LEU A 92 12.34 11.52 -1.00
N PRO A 93 12.83 11.20 -2.22
CA PRO A 93 11.96 10.78 -3.31
C PRO A 93 11.05 9.63 -2.89
N VAL A 94 9.78 9.66 -3.29
CA VAL A 94 8.80 8.62 -2.92
C VAL A 94 9.24 7.24 -3.41
N SER A 95 9.96 7.18 -4.54
CA SER A 95 10.58 5.96 -5.06
C SER A 95 11.49 5.27 -4.05
N ASP A 96 12.24 6.04 -3.26
CA ASP A 96 13.23 5.51 -2.33
C ASP A 96 12.54 5.09 -1.03
N VAL A 97 11.52 5.85 -0.62
CA VAL A 97 10.70 5.54 0.56
C VAL A 97 9.89 4.24 0.38
N VAL A 98 9.41 3.99 -0.84
CA VAL A 98 8.47 2.90 -1.13
C VAL A 98 9.17 1.73 -1.84
N GLY A 99 10.20 1.99 -2.64
CA GLY A 99 10.87 0.99 -3.49
C GLY A 99 11.41 -0.21 -2.72
N ASP A 100 12.21 0.03 -1.68
CA ASP A 100 12.77 -1.04 -0.85
C ASP A 100 11.68 -1.87 -0.17
N ARG A 101 10.63 -1.20 0.32
CA ARG A 101 9.50 -1.85 0.99
C ARG A 101 8.66 -2.67 0.03
N LEU A 102 8.47 -2.20 -1.21
CA LEU A 102 7.78 -2.95 -2.26
C LEU A 102 8.53 -4.24 -2.59
N TRP A 103 9.86 -4.17 -2.77
CA TRP A 103 10.65 -5.36 -3.05
C TRP A 103 10.57 -6.38 -1.91
N LEU A 104 10.72 -5.94 -0.67
CA LEU A 104 10.58 -6.81 0.51
C LEU A 104 9.18 -7.42 0.59
N THR A 105 8.13 -6.65 0.30
CA THR A 105 6.75 -7.15 0.29
C THR A 105 6.55 -8.23 -0.77
N VAL A 106 7.08 -8.01 -1.97
CA VAL A 106 7.04 -8.99 -3.07
C VAL A 106 7.78 -10.27 -2.67
N LEU A 107 8.99 -10.15 -2.12
CA LEU A 107 9.79 -11.28 -1.69
C LEU A 107 9.08 -12.09 -0.61
N VAL A 108 8.60 -11.42 0.46
CA VAL A 108 7.90 -12.07 1.57
C VAL A 108 6.61 -12.73 1.08
N SER A 109 5.83 -12.06 0.23
CA SER A 109 4.61 -12.63 -0.35
C SER A 109 4.91 -13.85 -1.21
N PHE A 110 5.95 -13.79 -2.04
CA PHE A 110 6.34 -14.89 -2.91
C PHE A 110 6.78 -16.11 -2.10
N VAL A 111 7.66 -15.93 -1.12
CA VAL A 111 8.10 -17.01 -0.22
C VAL A 111 6.91 -17.59 0.54
N THR A 112 6.01 -16.74 1.03
CA THR A 112 4.79 -17.18 1.74
C THR A 112 3.92 -18.06 0.85
N ILE A 113 3.64 -17.64 -0.39
CA ILE A 113 2.83 -18.41 -1.35
C ILE A 113 3.46 -19.77 -1.64
N VAL A 114 4.77 -19.79 -1.92
CA VAL A 114 5.49 -21.04 -2.19
C VAL A 114 5.42 -21.98 -0.99
N PHE A 115 5.69 -21.47 0.21
CA PHE A 115 5.62 -22.24 1.44
C PHE A 115 4.20 -22.76 1.72
N THR A 116 3.18 -21.92 1.52
CA THR A 116 1.78 -22.31 1.64
C THR A 116 1.45 -23.44 0.67
N TRP A 117 1.86 -23.38 -0.60
CA TRP A 117 1.57 -24.45 -1.56
C TRP A 117 2.28 -25.75 -1.24
N VAL A 118 3.55 -25.67 -0.84
CA VAL A 118 4.36 -26.83 -0.44
C VAL A 118 3.72 -27.60 0.72
N ILE A 119 3.01 -26.91 1.62
CA ILE A 119 2.35 -27.55 2.77
C ILE A 119 0.89 -27.90 2.47
N ALA A 120 0.12 -26.96 1.93
CA ALA A 120 -1.32 -27.09 1.75
C ALA A 120 -1.68 -28.14 0.69
N PHE A 121 -0.91 -28.25 -0.41
CA PHE A 121 -1.22 -29.24 -1.44
C PHE A 121 -1.02 -30.69 -0.96
N PRO A 122 0.12 -31.08 -0.34
CA PRO A 122 0.26 -32.43 0.20
C PRO A 122 -0.79 -32.76 1.26
N ILE A 123 -1.07 -31.84 2.18
CA ILE A 123 -2.11 -32.02 3.21
C ILE A 123 -3.48 -32.22 2.55
N GLY A 124 -3.84 -31.36 1.60
CA GLY A 124 -5.11 -31.44 0.88
C GLY A 124 -5.25 -32.74 0.09
N MET A 125 -4.20 -33.18 -0.61
CA MET A 125 -4.18 -34.46 -1.33
C MET A 125 -4.30 -35.67 -0.39
N TYR A 126 -3.60 -35.63 0.75
CA TYR A 126 -3.65 -36.69 1.76
C TYR A 126 -5.06 -36.82 2.36
N SER A 127 -5.63 -35.71 2.85
CA SER A 127 -6.99 -35.67 3.40
C SER A 127 -8.05 -36.11 2.37
N ALA A 128 -7.90 -35.70 1.11
CA ALA A 128 -8.84 -36.07 0.06
C ALA A 128 -8.83 -37.58 -0.27
N THR A 129 -7.67 -38.24 -0.15
CA THR A 129 -7.52 -39.68 -0.44
C THR A 129 -7.78 -40.57 0.77
N HIS A 130 -7.64 -40.05 1.99
CA HIS A 130 -7.77 -40.79 3.26
C HIS A 130 -8.90 -40.23 4.14
N GLN A 131 -10.07 -40.07 3.54
CA GLN A 131 -11.25 -39.47 4.18
C GLN A 131 -11.64 -40.22 5.46
N TYR A 132 -12.05 -39.47 6.48
CA TYR A 132 -12.49 -40.01 7.78
C TYR A 132 -11.39 -40.75 8.57
N SER A 133 -10.13 -40.62 8.17
CA SER A 133 -8.99 -41.14 8.93
C SER A 133 -8.62 -40.20 10.09
N TRP A 134 -7.92 -40.73 11.09
CA TRP A 134 -7.38 -39.92 12.18
C TRP A 134 -6.43 -38.82 11.69
N GLY A 135 -5.68 -39.10 10.62
CA GLY A 135 -4.81 -38.10 9.98
C GLY A 135 -5.61 -36.97 9.33
N ASP A 136 -6.70 -37.30 8.64
CA ASP A 136 -7.62 -36.32 8.05
C ASP A 136 -8.27 -35.41 9.11
N TYR A 137 -8.79 -35.99 10.18
CA TYR A 137 -9.35 -35.22 11.30
C TYR A 137 -8.29 -34.29 11.95
N GLY A 138 -7.07 -34.79 12.17
CA GLY A 138 -5.99 -33.99 12.77
C GLY A 138 -5.55 -32.82 11.89
N LEU A 139 -5.37 -33.06 10.59
CA LEU A 139 -4.98 -32.03 9.63
C LEU A 139 -6.09 -30.99 9.41
N THR A 140 -7.34 -31.43 9.34
CA THR A 140 -8.50 -30.53 9.25
C THR A 140 -8.63 -29.66 10.50
N PHE A 141 -8.42 -30.25 11.69
CA PHE A 141 -8.43 -29.50 12.95
C PHE A 141 -7.32 -28.43 12.98
N LEU A 142 -6.09 -28.77 12.58
CA LEU A 142 -5.00 -27.81 12.46
C LEU A 142 -5.31 -26.68 11.46
N GLY A 143 -5.89 -27.01 10.31
CA GLY A 143 -6.33 -26.02 9.32
C GLY A 143 -7.39 -25.08 9.88
N LEU A 144 -8.34 -25.61 10.65
CA LEU A 144 -9.37 -24.81 11.34
C LEU A 144 -8.78 -23.88 12.38
N LEU A 145 -7.78 -24.31 13.15
CA LEU A 145 -7.07 -23.42 14.09
C LEU A 145 -6.41 -22.25 13.36
N GLY A 146 -5.75 -22.51 12.22
CA GLY A 146 -5.15 -21.46 11.41
C GLY A 146 -6.15 -20.43 10.88
N ILE A 147 -7.37 -20.86 10.54
CA ILE A 147 -8.45 -19.96 10.07
C ILE A 147 -9.12 -19.24 11.24
N ALA A 148 -9.28 -19.92 12.38
CA ALA A 148 -10.01 -19.40 13.53
C ALA A 148 -9.21 -18.36 14.33
N ILE A 149 -7.87 -18.47 14.35
CA ILE A 149 -7.02 -17.53 15.07
C ILE A 149 -6.79 -16.29 14.19
N PRO A 150 -7.11 -15.07 14.66
CA PRO A 150 -6.84 -13.86 13.91
C PRO A 150 -5.34 -13.67 13.62
N ASN A 151 -5.00 -13.23 12.41
CA ASN A 151 -3.60 -13.02 11.99
C ASN A 151 -2.81 -12.13 12.96
N PHE A 152 -3.42 -11.06 13.50
CA PHE A 152 -2.75 -10.18 14.45
C PHE A 152 -2.41 -10.89 15.77
N MET A 153 -3.25 -11.83 16.24
CA MET A 153 -2.98 -12.60 17.45
C MET A 153 -1.82 -13.57 17.24
N LEU A 154 -1.78 -14.25 16.09
CA LEU A 154 -0.64 -15.09 15.75
C LEU A 154 0.66 -14.28 15.69
N ALA A 155 0.62 -13.10 15.07
CA ALA A 155 1.78 -12.22 15.01
C ALA A 155 2.28 -11.83 16.42
N LEU A 156 1.38 -11.47 17.33
CA LEU A 156 1.74 -11.11 18.72
C LEU A 156 2.32 -12.27 19.53
N ILE A 157 1.94 -13.52 19.25
CA ILE A 157 2.46 -14.71 19.94
C ILE A 157 3.85 -15.10 19.40
N LEU A 158 4.10 -14.85 18.11
CA LEU A 158 5.33 -15.23 17.42
C LEU A 158 6.45 -14.18 17.49
N MET A 159 6.11 -12.93 17.81
CA MET A 159 7.05 -11.84 18.11
C MET A 159 7.62 -11.95 19.53
#